data_AF-A0AAW2VCF5-F1
#
_entry.id   AF-A0AAW2VCF5-F1
#
_cell.length_a   1.000
_cell.length_b   1.000
_cell.length_c   1.000
_cell.angle_alpha   90.00
_cell.angle_beta   90.00
_cell.angle_gamma   90.00
#
_symmetry.space_group_name_H-M   'P 1'
#
loop_
_entity.id
_entity.type
_entity.pdbx_description
1 polymer ?
#
loop_
_entity_poly.entity_id
_entity_poly.type
_entity_poly.pdbx_seq_one_letter_code
_entity_poly.pdbx_strand_id
1 'polypeptide(L)'
;MAQPTKARDYQAVKECLDQINDGVDQLANCIKETQNIKEDGEANDFPWHASNVQTWMSTALTDAGMCIDGFSGRAIGGKTKAMIKAKVLNLQQVTSNALALFNRFAARFRSSHVKKPKVL
;
A
#
# COMPACT_ATOMS: atom_id res chain seq x y z
N MET A 1 -34.92 14.11 -17.67
CA MET A 1 -34.90 12.90 -16.82
C MET A 1 -33.46 12.55 -16.50
N ALA A 2 -33.00 12.80 -15.28
CA ALA A 2 -31.64 12.44 -14.86
C ALA A 2 -31.53 10.91 -14.76
N GLN A 3 -30.60 10.31 -15.51
CA GLN A 3 -30.40 8.86 -15.55
C GLN A 3 -29.86 8.34 -14.20
N PRO A 4 -30.55 7.40 -13.51
CA PRO A 4 -30.10 6.83 -12.24
C PRO A 4 -28.75 6.10 -12.31
N THR A 5 -28.36 5.66 -13.52
CA THR A 5 -27.11 4.94 -13.78
C THR A 5 -25.88 5.84 -13.68
N LYS A 6 -25.94 7.07 -14.19
CA LYS A 6 -24.80 8.00 -14.17
C LYS A 6 -24.41 8.42 -12.75
N ALA A 7 -25.40 8.65 -11.88
CA ALA A 7 -25.15 9.01 -10.48
C ALA A 7 -24.56 7.83 -9.68
N ARG A 8 -25.04 6.60 -9.93
CA ARG A 8 -24.51 5.38 -9.32
C ARG A 8 -23.09 5.06 -9.78
N ASP A 9 -22.80 5.25 -11.06
CA ASP A 9 -21.46 5.10 -11.63
C ASP A 9 -20.49 6.11 -11.01
N TYR A 10 -20.91 7.38 -10.91
CA TYR A 10 -20.13 8.42 -10.26
C TYR A 10 -19.80 8.08 -8.80
N GLN A 11 -20.80 7.63 -8.04
CA GLN A 11 -20.61 7.26 -6.63
C GLN A 11 -19.61 6.11 -6.47
N ALA A 12 -19.71 5.07 -7.29
CA ALA A 12 -18.77 3.95 -7.24
C ALA A 12 -17.34 4.37 -7.62
N VAL A 13 -17.19 5.24 -8.62
CA VAL A 13 -15.87 5.78 -9.01
C VAL A 13 -15.30 6.66 -7.90
N LYS A 14 -16.14 7.46 -7.23
CA LYS A 14 -15.73 8.28 -6.09
C LYS A 14 -15.26 7.40 -4.92
N GLU A 15 -16.04 6.37 -4.56
CA GLU A 15 -15.67 5.42 -3.50
C GLU A 15 -14.32 4.75 -3.81
N CYS A 16 -14.09 4.32 -5.05
CA CYS A 16 -12.79 3.81 -5.45
C CYS A 16 -11.69 4.87 -5.31
N LEU A 17 -11.92 6.11 -5.77
CA LEU A 17 -10.91 7.17 -5.67
C LEU A 17 -10.54 7.48 -4.21
N ASP A 18 -11.52 7.49 -3.31
CA ASP A 18 -11.30 7.70 -1.88
C ASP A 18 -10.38 6.60 -1.32
N GLN A 19 -10.62 5.32 -1.65
CA GLN A 19 -9.73 4.21 -1.29
C GLN A 19 -8.32 4.37 -1.86
N ILE A 20 -8.19 4.79 -3.12
CA ILE A 20 -6.88 5.00 -3.73
C ILE A 20 -6.12 6.16 -3.06
N ASN A 21 -6.81 7.22 -2.67
CA ASN A 21 -6.19 8.34 -1.95
C ASN A 21 -5.69 7.90 -0.57
N ASP A 22 -6.50 7.15 0.18
CA ASP A 22 -6.09 6.58 1.46
C ASP A 22 -4.82 5.73 1.29
N GLY A 23 -4.79 4.87 0.27
CA GLY A 23 -3.62 4.05 -0.05
C GLY A 23 -2.39 4.88 -0.44
N VAL A 24 -2.56 5.99 -1.15
CA VAL A 24 -1.45 6.92 -1.47
C VAL A 24 -0.91 7.60 -0.20
N ASP A 25 -1.77 7.97 0.74
CA ASP A 25 -1.36 8.54 2.03
C ASP A 25 -0.57 7.51 2.85
N GLN A 26 -0.97 6.23 2.84
CA GLN A 26 -0.19 5.15 3.44
C GLN A 26 1.19 5.02 2.82
N LEU A 27 1.29 5.08 1.48
CA LEU A 27 2.58 5.05 0.78
C LEU A 27 3.44 6.27 1.10
N ALA A 28 2.85 7.45 1.24
CA ALA A 28 3.55 8.65 1.67
C ALA A 28 4.11 8.52 3.10
N ASN A 29 3.34 7.88 4.01
CA ASN A 29 3.82 7.55 5.35
C ASN A 29 5.00 6.57 5.31
N CYS A 30 4.95 5.56 4.44
CA CYS A 30 6.08 4.64 4.22
C CYS A 30 7.36 5.40 3.87
N ILE A 31 7.30 6.35 2.93
CA ILE A 31 8.46 7.14 2.50
C ILE A 31 9.03 7.92 3.69
N LYS A 32 8.19 8.66 4.43
CA LYS A 32 8.62 9.43 5.60
C LYS A 32 9.28 8.54 6.66
N GLU A 33 8.73 7.36 6.90
CA GLU A 33 9.24 6.45 7.92
C GLU A 33 10.53 5.75 7.51
N THR A 34 10.69 5.43 6.22
CA THR A 34 11.98 4.93 5.72
C THR A 34 13.12 5.93 5.89
N GLN A 35 12.82 7.24 5.91
CA GLN A 35 13.82 8.28 6.20
C GLN A 35 14.24 8.31 7.69
N ASN A 36 13.42 7.77 8.58
CA ASN A 36 13.75 7.63 10.00
C ASN A 36 14.67 6.41 10.26
N ILE A 37 14.75 5.48 9.32
CA ILE A 37 15.68 4.35 9.36
C ILE A 37 17.08 4.84 8.99
N LYS A 38 17.92 5.09 10.01
CA LYS A 38 19.32 5.47 9.83
C LYS A 38 20.21 4.22 9.82
N GLU A 39 21.17 4.13 8.89
CA GLU A 39 22.14 3.03 8.84
C GLU A 39 23.04 2.99 10.10
N ASP A 40 23.34 4.17 10.66
CA ASP A 40 24.17 4.39 11.85
C ASP A 40 23.34 4.74 13.11
N GLY A 41 22.01 4.64 13.00
CA GLY A 41 21.09 4.85 14.13
C GLY A 41 21.11 3.72 15.15
N GLU A 42 20.52 3.94 16.32
CA GLU A 42 20.31 2.84 17.27
C GLU A 42 19.49 1.73 16.60
N ALA A 43 20.11 0.56 16.40
CA ALA A 43 19.44 -0.63 15.85
C ALA A 43 18.19 -1.05 16.64
N ASN A 44 17.96 -0.47 17.82
CA ASN A 44 16.81 -0.69 18.69
C ASN A 44 15.49 -0.20 18.09
N ASP A 45 15.49 0.89 17.31
CA ASP A 45 14.25 1.49 16.76
C ASP A 45 13.86 0.91 15.40
N PHE A 46 14.81 0.25 14.72
CA PHE A 46 14.59 -0.35 13.41
C PHE A 46 13.37 -1.28 13.35
N PRO A 47 13.15 -2.23 14.30
CA PRO A 47 11.99 -3.11 14.26
C PRO A 47 10.66 -2.35 14.25
N TRP A 48 10.58 -1.23 14.98
CA TRP A 48 9.39 -0.40 15.06
C TRP A 48 9.12 0.28 13.71
N HIS A 49 10.11 1.01 13.17
CA HIS A 49 10.00 1.67 11.86
C HIS A 49 9.69 0.67 10.73
N ALA A 50 10.36 -0.48 10.73
CA ALA A 50 10.11 -1.52 9.74
C ALA A 50 8.68 -2.06 9.80
N SER A 51 8.13 -2.24 11.01
CA SER A 51 6.75 -2.72 11.18
C SER A 51 5.71 -1.72 10.68
N ASN A 52 5.95 -0.41 10.87
CA ASN A 52 5.10 0.65 10.34
C ASN A 52 5.06 0.64 8.80
N VAL A 53 6.24 0.60 8.15
CA VAL A 53 6.33 0.54 6.69
C VAL A 53 5.62 -0.70 6.12
N GLN A 54 5.82 -1.87 6.73
CA GLN A 54 5.15 -3.11 6.32
C GLN A 54 3.62 -3.02 6.45
N THR A 55 3.15 -2.42 7.55
CA THR A 55 1.72 -2.23 7.83
C THR A 55 1.11 -1.33 6.77
N TRP A 56 1.66 -0.14 6.56
CA TRP A 56 1.10 0.82 5.62
C TRP A 56 1.16 0.35 4.16
N MET A 57 2.22 -0.34 3.73
CA MET A 57 2.25 -0.97 2.40
C MET A 57 1.16 -2.05 2.26
N SER A 58 0.90 -2.83 3.32
CA SER A 58 -0.17 -3.84 3.31
C SER A 58 -1.56 -3.21 3.31
N THR A 59 -1.73 -2.08 4.01
CA THR A 59 -2.96 -1.28 3.95
C THR A 59 -3.18 -0.72 2.55
N ALA A 60 -2.16 -0.12 1.92
CA ALA A 60 -2.27 0.38 0.54
C ALA A 60 -2.65 -0.71 -0.48
N LEU A 61 -2.18 -1.96 -0.30
CA LEU A 61 -2.63 -3.10 -1.11
C LEU A 61 -4.10 -3.43 -0.90
N THR A 62 -4.55 -3.34 0.35
CA THR A 62 -5.93 -3.61 0.77
C THR A 62 -6.87 -2.55 0.19
N ASP A 63 -6.52 -1.27 0.31
CA ASP A 63 -7.31 -0.15 -0.22
C ASP A 63 -7.47 -0.24 -1.74
N ALA A 64 -6.38 -0.56 -2.45
CA ALA A 64 -6.42 -0.81 -3.88
C ALA A 64 -7.32 -2.03 -4.23
N GLY A 65 -7.30 -3.09 -3.41
CA GLY A 65 -8.21 -4.23 -3.54
C GLY A 65 -9.67 -3.84 -3.37
N MET A 66 -9.97 -3.06 -2.32
CA MET A 66 -11.32 -2.57 -2.02
C MET A 66 -11.90 -1.70 -3.14
N CYS A 67 -11.07 -0.88 -3.81
CA CYS A 67 -11.52 -0.16 -5.00
C CYS A 67 -12.00 -1.13 -6.11
N ILE A 68 -11.24 -2.19 -6.41
CA ILE A 68 -11.61 -3.15 -7.47
C ILE A 68 -12.88 -3.91 -7.08
N ASP A 69 -12.95 -4.37 -5.82
CA ASP A 69 -14.07 -5.15 -5.30
C ASP A 69 -15.35 -4.33 -5.21
N GLY A 70 -15.25 -3.03 -4.97
CA GLY A 70 -16.37 -2.07 -4.98
C GLY A 70 -17.12 -1.99 -6.31
N PHE A 71 -16.52 -2.47 -7.40
CA PHE A 71 -17.16 -2.56 -8.72
C PHE A 71 -17.84 -3.90 -9.02
N SER A 72 -17.74 -4.89 -8.13
CA SER A 72 -18.42 -6.17 -8.27
C SER A 72 -19.94 -5.99 -8.15
N GLY A 73 -20.70 -6.48 -9.14
CA GLY A 73 -22.16 -6.34 -9.17
C GLY A 73 -22.71 -4.95 -9.55
N ARG A 74 -21.86 -3.94 -9.81
CA ARG A 74 -22.29 -2.59 -10.25
C ARG A 74 -22.21 -2.45 -11.78
N ALA A 75 -23.28 -1.90 -12.38
CA ALA A 75 -23.39 -1.66 -13.82
C ALA A 75 -22.68 -0.37 -14.26
N ILE A 76 -21.35 -0.34 -14.11
CA ILE A 76 -20.50 0.75 -14.62
C ILE A 76 -20.17 0.50 -16.09
N GLY A 77 -20.09 1.58 -16.88
CA GLY A 77 -19.62 1.52 -18.26
C GLY A 77 -18.31 0.71 -18.42
N GLY A 78 -18.34 -0.33 -19.25
CA GLY A 78 -17.27 -1.34 -19.33
C GLY A 78 -15.87 -0.78 -19.61
N LYS A 79 -15.77 0.25 -20.47
CA LYS A 79 -14.50 0.91 -20.78
C LYS A 79 -13.90 1.64 -19.56
N THR A 80 -14.74 2.36 -18.81
CA THR A 80 -14.31 3.08 -17.60
C THR A 80 -13.87 2.10 -16.52
N LYS A 81 -14.67 1.05 -16.27
CA LYS A 81 -14.33 -0.01 -15.32
C LYS A 81 -12.99 -0.69 -15.67
N ALA A 82 -12.76 -1.02 -16.94
CA ALA A 82 -11.52 -1.63 -17.39
C ALA A 82 -10.30 -0.71 -17.18
N MET A 83 -10.43 0.58 -17.49
CA MET A 83 -9.36 1.56 -17.31
C MET A 83 -8.99 1.74 -15.83
N ILE A 84 -9.98 1.86 -14.95
CA ILE A 84 -9.75 1.98 -13.51
C ILE A 84 -9.07 0.71 -13.00
N LYS A 85 -9.62 -0.47 -13.33
CA LYS A 85 -9.04 -1.76 -12.91
C LYS A 85 -7.58 -1.89 -13.36
N ALA A 86 -7.24 -1.51 -14.58
CA ALA A 86 -5.86 -1.57 -15.06
C ALA A 86 -4.91 -0.67 -14.25
N LYS A 87 -5.32 0.54 -13.91
CA LYS A 87 -4.52 1.46 -13.08
C LYS A 87 -4.34 0.93 -11.65
N VAL A 88 -5.41 0.41 -11.06
CA VAL A 88 -5.40 -0.06 -9.68
C VAL A 88 -4.60 -1.37 -9.53
N LEU A 89 -4.70 -2.28 -10.51
CA LEU A 89 -3.84 -3.47 -10.55
C LEU A 89 -2.36 -3.11 -10.69
N ASN A 90 -2.04 -2.05 -11.46
CA ASN A 90 -0.66 -1.57 -11.55
C ASN A 90 -0.15 -1.06 -10.19
N LEU A 91 -0.96 -0.26 -9.49
CA LEU A 91 -0.66 0.18 -8.13
C LEU A 91 -0.41 -1.02 -7.19
N GLN A 92 -1.31 -2.01 -7.20
CA GLN A 92 -1.15 -3.23 -6.39
C GLN A 92 0.16 -3.95 -6.70
N GLN A 93 0.50 -4.11 -7.99
CA GLN A 93 1.73 -4.78 -8.38
C GLN A 93 2.97 -4.02 -7.90
N VAL A 94 3.02 -2.70 -8.07
CA VAL A 94 4.14 -1.87 -7.64
C VAL A 94 4.29 -1.89 -6.12
N THR A 95 3.20 -1.75 -5.37
CA THR A 95 3.22 -1.82 -3.90
C THR A 95 3.64 -3.20 -3.41
N SER A 96 3.17 -4.28 -4.03
CA SER A 96 3.56 -5.65 -3.69
C SER A 96 5.06 -5.88 -3.92
N ASN A 97 5.58 -5.41 -5.05
CA ASN A 97 7.02 -5.45 -5.35
C ASN A 97 7.83 -4.66 -4.31
N ALA A 98 7.38 -3.45 -3.96
CA ALA A 98 8.04 -2.62 -2.95
C ALA A 98 8.05 -3.29 -1.58
N LEU A 99 6.93 -3.87 -1.14
CA LEU A 99 6.83 -4.61 0.12
C LEU A 99 7.77 -5.82 0.14
N ALA A 100 7.86 -6.57 -0.96
CA ALA A 100 8.78 -7.69 -1.07
C ALA A 100 10.25 -7.25 -0.95
N LEU A 101 10.62 -6.13 -1.60
CA LEU A 101 11.96 -5.55 -1.49
C LEU A 101 12.25 -5.06 -0.08
N PHE A 102 11.30 -4.36 0.55
CA PHE A 102 11.44 -3.87 1.92
C PHE A 102 11.58 -5.02 2.92
N ASN A 103 10.81 -6.09 2.77
CA ASN A 103 10.93 -7.29 3.61
C ASN A 103 12.32 -7.93 3.52
N ARG A 104 12.90 -7.99 2.31
CA ARG A 104 14.28 -8.46 2.12
C ARG A 104 15.30 -7.54 2.78
N PHE A 105 15.15 -6.23 2.61
CA PHE A 105 15.98 -5.23 3.28
C PHE A 105 15.92 -5.39 4.81
N ALA A 106 14.72 -5.52 5.38
CA ALA A 106 14.54 -5.64 6.83
C ALA A 106 15.12 -6.94 7.40
N ALA A 107 14.98 -8.06 6.67
CA ALA A 107 15.64 -9.30 7.04
C ALA A 107 17.17 -9.14 7.09
N ARG A 108 17.76 -8.52 6.05
CA ARG A 108 19.20 -8.27 5.99
C ARG A 108 19.68 -7.33 7.10
N PHE A 109 18.95 -6.24 7.35
CA PHE A 109 19.29 -5.27 8.39
C PHE A 109 19.37 -5.95 9.76
N ARG A 110 18.34 -6.76 10.11
CA ARG A 110 18.32 -7.53 11.35
C ARG A 110 19.55 -8.44 11.46
N SER A 111 19.85 -9.23 10.41
CA SER A 111 21.01 -10.14 10.42
C SER A 111 22.34 -9.43 10.65
N SER A 112 22.53 -8.23 10.10
CA SER A 112 23.76 -7.44 10.29
C SER A 112 23.90 -6.82 11.68
N HIS A 113 22.79 -6.62 12.40
CA HIS A 113 22.76 -5.90 13.68
C HIS A 113 22.41 -6.78 14.90
N VAL A 114 22.33 -8.10 14.73
CA VAL A 114 22.27 -9.04 15.87
C VAL A 114 23.55 -8.90 16.69
N LYS A 115 23.44 -8.41 17.93
CA LYS A 115 24.54 -8.50 18.91
C LYS A 115 24.81 -9.99 19.18
N LYS A 116 25.97 -10.50 18.74
CA LYS A 116 26.41 -11.85 19.09
C LYS A 116 26.58 -11.92 20.62
N PRO A 117 26.08 -12.96 21.30
CA PRO A 117 26.35 -13.14 22.72
C PRO A 117 27.86 -13.22 22.93
N LYS A 118 28.38 -12.43 23.88
CA LYS A 118 29.73 -12.64 24.40
C LYS A 118 29.71 -14.00 25.08
N VAL A 119 30.37 -14.98 24.48
CA VAL A 119 30.67 -16.25 25.15
C VAL A 119 31.59 -15.90 26.33
N LEU A 120 31.09 -16.13 27.55
CA LEU A 120 31.85 -16.06 28.80
C LEU A 120 32.68 -17.33 28.96
#